data_AF-A0A951T5B0-F1
#
_entry.id   AF-A0A951T5B0-F1
#
_cell.length_a   1.000
_cell.length_b   1.000
_cell.length_c   1.000
_cell.angle_alpha   90.00
_cell.angle_beta   90.00
_cell.angle_gamma   90.00
#
_symmetry.space_group_name_H-M   'P 1'
#
loop_
_entity.id
_entity.type
_entity.pdbx_description
1 polymer ?
#
loop_
_entity_poly.entity_id
_entity_poly.type
_entity_poly.pdbx_seq_one_letter_code
_entity_poly.pdbx_strand_id
1 'polypeptide(L)'
;MPSPMSEVISWPLFKRCFTRVDLVRDSGLIARTDAVSESYLNRIRWWNFLEAWGVFLLVLLVVWCAYWLDKGDTARMRAAIAIPTMLWMFILSPLVHYRFERDIFVLPHQQPRGLGLYFWEFRGLGNPWRYYVGKDGEPPLLVKHWRCVAAVLAAMALLYLSAAWTFSAEIDERYGEYYAACGGKTGFIVLLLGGILLGWLFVAIPFMVRLDNFARSVRFIAAFLVSAFVMVLLFNALFQFVLEPLRDSLEGWHHLRLRGTPARERLAALSDPLAIGGQWSGYVTWGWVQQLIFASYFGVLFGRSFPVDRSRWELFKACLCSATVFSLIHLPNVWLMAFTFFGGVFGTLFFYQMFNLFALGFSHGFGGSILNKLTPINFSVGPDQMPRR
;
A
#
# COMPACT_ATOMS: atom_id res chain seq x y z
N MET A 1 28.15 8.66 22.67
CA MET A 1 27.52 8.96 21.36
C MET A 1 26.26 8.13 21.26
N PRO A 2 25.10 8.70 20.85
CA PRO A 2 23.88 7.90 20.65
C PRO A 2 24.12 6.84 19.58
N SER A 3 23.54 5.65 19.75
CA SER A 3 23.57 4.60 18.73
C SER A 3 22.87 5.07 17.45
N PRO A 4 23.33 4.69 16.25
CA PRO A 4 22.67 5.01 14.98
C PRO A 4 21.18 4.62 14.96
N MET A 5 20.76 3.62 15.75
CA MET A 5 19.33 3.25 15.88
C MET A 5 18.51 4.28 16.69
N SER A 6 19.12 4.98 17.65
CA SER A 6 18.42 5.99 18.46
C SER A 6 18.03 7.24 17.66
N GLU A 7 18.68 7.47 16.51
CA GLU A 7 18.32 8.50 15.53
C GLU A 7 17.20 8.07 14.57
N VAL A 8 16.92 6.75 14.49
CA VAL A 8 15.95 6.17 13.55
C VAL A 8 14.62 5.86 14.25
N ILE A 9 14.66 5.30 15.46
CA ILE A 9 13.48 5.06 16.30
C ILE A 9 13.80 5.42 17.76
N SER A 10 13.05 6.37 18.31
CA SER A 10 13.01 6.69 19.74
C SER A 10 11.58 7.01 20.15
N TRP A 11 11.25 6.90 21.44
CA TRP A 11 9.90 7.22 21.92
C TRP A 11 9.44 8.64 21.52
N PRO A 12 10.29 9.69 21.62
CA PRO A 12 9.92 11.02 21.13
C PRO A 12 9.64 11.05 19.63
N LEU A 13 10.42 10.33 18.81
CA LEU A 13 10.21 10.26 17.36
C LEU A 13 8.93 9.50 16.99
N PHE A 14 8.64 8.41 17.70
CA PHE A 14 7.41 7.64 17.54
C PHE A 14 6.17 8.47 17.91
N LYS A 15 6.20 9.14 19.06
CA LYS A 15 5.11 10.06 19.49
C LYS A 15 4.88 11.17 18.47
N ARG A 16 5.94 11.68 17.83
CA ARG A 16 5.82 12.72 16.80
C ARG A 16 5.03 12.27 15.58
N CYS A 17 5.07 10.98 15.20
CA CYS A 17 4.25 10.46 14.10
C CYS A 17 2.75 10.67 14.28
N PHE A 18 2.27 10.78 15.53
CA PHE A 18 0.86 11.00 15.86
C PHE A 18 0.52 12.43 16.25
N THR A 19 1.52 13.19 16.70
CA THR A 19 1.29 14.53 17.29
C THR A 19 1.68 15.67 16.36
N ARG A 20 2.47 15.37 15.32
CA ARG A 20 2.95 16.36 14.36
C ARG A 20 2.87 15.79 12.94
N VAL A 21 2.43 16.61 12.01
CA VAL A 21 2.47 16.30 10.58
C VAL A 21 3.60 17.12 9.95
N ASP A 22 4.61 16.44 9.44
CA ASP A 22 5.70 17.08 8.69
C ASP A 22 5.58 16.75 7.20
N LEU A 23 5.00 17.68 6.43
CA LEU A 23 4.97 17.60 4.97
C LEU A 23 6.29 18.12 4.40
N VAL A 24 6.99 17.27 3.65
CA VAL A 24 8.24 17.66 3.01
C VAL A 24 7.92 18.52 1.78
N ARG A 25 8.47 19.74 1.70
CA ARG A 25 8.25 20.66 0.57
C ARG A 25 8.65 20.03 -0.77
N ASP A 26 9.71 19.24 -0.76
CA ASP A 26 10.28 18.51 -1.90
C ASP A 26 9.47 17.25 -2.30
N SER A 27 8.31 16.99 -1.68
CA SER A 27 7.49 15.80 -1.95
C SER A 27 6.71 15.83 -3.26
N GLY A 28 6.56 17.01 -3.87
CA GLY A 28 5.71 17.18 -5.06
C GLY A 28 4.21 17.27 -4.77
N LEU A 29 3.82 17.50 -3.50
CA LEU A 29 2.44 17.84 -3.11
C LEU A 29 2.22 19.35 -2.95
N ILE A 30 3.23 20.08 -2.48
CA ILE A 30 3.08 21.48 -2.10
C ILE A 30 3.26 22.34 -3.35
N ALA A 31 2.21 23.06 -3.72
CA ALA A 31 2.20 23.92 -4.90
C ALA A 31 3.03 25.19 -4.68
N ARG A 32 3.75 25.61 -5.72
CA ARG A 32 4.36 26.94 -5.82
C ARG A 32 3.30 27.96 -6.24
N THR A 33 2.74 28.67 -5.27
CA THR A 33 1.67 29.66 -5.50
C THR A 33 2.16 30.94 -6.20
N ASP A 34 3.47 31.14 -6.24
CA ASP A 34 4.16 32.25 -6.91
C ASP A 34 4.51 31.95 -8.38
N ALA A 35 4.50 30.68 -8.79
CA ALA A 35 4.99 30.26 -10.11
C ALA A 35 3.98 30.47 -11.25
N VAL A 36 2.68 30.52 -10.94
CA VAL A 36 1.58 30.59 -11.91
C VAL A 36 0.44 31.44 -11.36
N SER A 37 -0.49 31.87 -12.22
CA SER A 37 -1.68 32.57 -11.76
C SER A 37 -2.55 31.68 -10.86
N GLU A 38 -3.24 32.28 -9.89
CA GLU A 38 -4.17 31.57 -9.01
C GLU A 38 -5.27 30.85 -9.78
N SER A 39 -5.78 31.47 -10.86
CA SER A 39 -6.77 30.86 -11.75
C SER A 39 -6.25 29.61 -12.46
N TYR A 40 -4.96 29.57 -12.83
CA TYR A 40 -4.36 28.37 -13.41
C TYR A 40 -4.17 27.27 -12.37
N LEU A 41 -3.65 27.61 -11.19
CA LEU A 41 -3.50 26.65 -10.08
C LEU A 41 -4.85 26.02 -9.69
N ASN A 42 -5.91 26.81 -9.60
CA ASN A 42 -7.24 26.30 -9.27
C ASN A 42 -7.78 25.35 -10.34
N ARG A 43 -7.51 25.59 -11.63
CA ARG A 43 -7.87 24.64 -12.71
C ARG A 43 -7.12 23.32 -12.59
N ILE A 44 -5.82 23.37 -12.30
CA ILE A 44 -5.00 22.16 -12.10
C ILE A 44 -5.53 21.34 -10.91
N ARG A 45 -5.89 22.00 -9.81
CA ARG A 45 -6.47 21.34 -8.63
C ARG A 45 -7.79 20.63 -8.95
N TRP A 46 -8.69 21.31 -9.66
CA TRP A 46 -9.94 20.72 -10.10
C TRP A 46 -9.74 19.55 -11.06
N TRP A 47 -8.77 19.65 -11.98
CA TRP A 47 -8.43 18.54 -12.87
C TRP A 47 -7.96 17.31 -12.07
N ASN A 48 -7.01 17.46 -11.14
CA ASN A 48 -6.57 16.35 -10.28
C ASN A 48 -7.76 15.70 -9.54
N PHE A 49 -8.67 16.53 -9.00
CA PHE A 49 -9.83 16.05 -8.24
C PHE A 49 -10.81 15.28 -9.13
N LEU A 50 -11.17 15.84 -10.29
CA LEU A 50 -12.12 15.24 -11.21
C LEU A 50 -11.55 13.98 -11.87
N GLU A 51 -10.26 13.98 -12.23
CA GLU A 51 -9.60 12.80 -12.78
C GLU A 51 -9.60 11.64 -11.78
N ALA A 52 -9.23 11.90 -10.52
CA ALA A 52 -9.22 10.87 -9.48
C ALA A 52 -10.60 10.20 -9.32
N TRP A 53 -11.68 11.00 -9.27
CA TRP A 53 -13.04 10.44 -9.18
C TRP A 53 -13.49 9.75 -10.47
N GLY A 54 -13.26 10.36 -11.63
CA GLY A 54 -13.64 9.79 -12.91
C GLY A 54 -12.99 8.44 -13.16
N VAL A 55 -11.69 8.33 -12.90
CA VAL A 55 -10.94 7.07 -13.01
C VAL A 55 -11.40 6.05 -11.96
N PHE A 56 -11.70 6.48 -10.74
CA PHE A 56 -12.23 5.57 -9.72
C PHE A 56 -13.59 4.97 -10.12
N LEU A 57 -14.46 5.73 -10.76
CA LEU A 57 -15.73 5.21 -11.29
C LEU A 57 -15.50 4.12 -12.35
N LEU A 58 -14.50 4.28 -13.23
CA LEU A 58 -14.12 3.23 -14.19
C LEU A 58 -13.59 1.98 -13.48
N VAL A 59 -12.79 2.15 -12.42
CA VAL A 59 -12.31 1.03 -11.61
C VAL A 59 -13.47 0.28 -10.95
N LEU A 60 -14.42 1.00 -10.34
CA LEU A 60 -15.62 0.39 -9.75
C LEU A 60 -16.44 -0.36 -10.81
N LEU A 61 -16.61 0.23 -11.98
CA LEU A 61 -17.31 -0.39 -13.10
C LEU A 61 -16.65 -1.72 -13.52
N VAL A 62 -15.31 -1.75 -13.63
CA VAL A 62 -14.53 -2.96 -13.94
C VAL A 62 -14.68 -4.04 -12.86
N VAL A 63 -14.66 -3.65 -11.58
CA VAL A 63 -14.83 -4.59 -10.47
C VAL A 63 -16.22 -5.19 -10.46
N TRP A 64 -17.25 -4.35 -10.61
CA TRP A 64 -18.64 -4.73 -10.44
C TRP A 64 -19.34 -5.27 -11.69
N CYS A 65 -18.77 -5.11 -12.88
CA CYS A 65 -19.39 -5.58 -14.13
C CYS A 65 -19.80 -7.07 -14.10
N ALA A 66 -19.04 -7.91 -13.40
CA ALA A 66 -19.33 -9.34 -13.26
C ALA A 66 -20.59 -9.65 -12.46
N TYR A 67 -21.16 -8.68 -11.75
CA TYR A 67 -22.47 -8.83 -11.12
C TYR A 67 -23.63 -8.75 -12.10
N TRP A 68 -23.46 -7.97 -13.18
CA TRP A 68 -24.52 -7.64 -14.12
C TRP A 68 -24.39 -8.38 -15.44
N LEU A 69 -23.19 -8.86 -15.77
CA LEU A 69 -22.85 -9.47 -17.05
C LEU A 69 -22.53 -10.94 -16.90
N ASP A 70 -22.69 -11.68 -18.00
CA ASP A 70 -22.19 -13.04 -18.09
C ASP A 70 -20.64 -13.07 -18.13
N LYS A 71 -20.07 -14.27 -18.08
CA LYS A 71 -18.62 -14.45 -18.03
C LYS A 71 -17.90 -13.90 -19.27
N GLY A 72 -18.49 -14.05 -20.46
CA GLY A 72 -17.90 -13.63 -21.73
C GLY A 72 -17.89 -12.11 -21.86
N ASP A 73 -19.02 -11.46 -21.56
CA ASP A 73 -19.20 -10.02 -21.57
C ASP A 73 -18.38 -9.34 -20.48
N THR A 74 -18.30 -9.95 -19.29
CA THR A 74 -17.40 -9.50 -18.22
C THR A 74 -15.96 -9.44 -18.71
N ALA A 75 -15.46 -10.50 -19.36
CA ALA A 75 -14.09 -10.54 -19.85
C ALA A 75 -13.83 -9.46 -20.90
N ARG A 76 -14.75 -9.29 -21.86
CA ARG A 76 -14.66 -8.27 -22.91
C ARG A 76 -14.68 -6.86 -22.32
N MET A 77 -15.61 -6.57 -21.41
CA MET A 77 -15.74 -5.27 -20.76
C MET A 77 -14.53 -4.93 -19.88
N ARG A 78 -14.04 -5.90 -19.09
CA ARG A 78 -12.81 -5.72 -18.32
C ARG A 78 -11.63 -5.43 -19.22
N ALA A 79 -11.45 -6.14 -20.34
CA ALA A 79 -10.37 -5.85 -21.27
C ALA A 79 -10.50 -4.44 -21.88
N ALA A 80 -11.71 -4.07 -22.34
CA ALA A 80 -11.98 -2.81 -22.99
C ALA A 80 -11.83 -1.58 -22.07
N ILE A 81 -12.09 -1.72 -20.77
CA ILE A 81 -12.05 -0.61 -19.81
C ILE A 81 -10.80 -0.67 -18.92
N ALA A 82 -10.44 -1.83 -18.36
CA ALA A 82 -9.36 -1.94 -17.40
C ALA A 82 -7.99 -1.67 -18.04
N ILE A 83 -7.73 -2.18 -19.25
CA ILE A 83 -6.44 -1.96 -19.92
C ILE A 83 -6.21 -0.47 -20.20
N PRO A 84 -7.11 0.27 -20.87
CA PRO A 84 -6.94 1.71 -21.05
C PRO A 84 -6.87 2.48 -19.73
N THR A 85 -7.67 2.09 -18.73
CA THR A 85 -7.67 2.74 -17.42
C THR A 85 -6.32 2.56 -16.71
N MET A 86 -5.75 1.35 -16.72
CA MET A 86 -4.42 1.08 -16.16
C MET A 86 -3.31 1.82 -16.91
N LEU A 87 -3.36 1.83 -18.25
CA LEU A 87 -2.42 2.60 -19.08
C LEU A 87 -2.50 4.10 -18.75
N TRP A 88 -3.71 4.62 -18.58
CA TRP A 88 -3.92 6.00 -18.15
C TRP A 88 -3.30 6.25 -16.77
N MET A 89 -3.71 5.49 -15.76
CA MET A 89 -3.28 5.68 -14.37
C MET A 89 -1.76 5.62 -14.20
N PHE A 90 -1.12 4.63 -14.82
CA PHE A 90 0.27 4.30 -14.50
C PHE A 90 1.28 4.83 -15.49
N ILE A 91 0.86 5.22 -16.70
CA ILE A 91 1.76 5.70 -17.75
C ILE A 91 1.34 7.09 -18.21
N LEU A 92 0.14 7.25 -18.79
CA LEU A 92 -0.22 8.48 -19.51
C LEU A 92 -0.48 9.66 -18.57
N SER A 93 -1.27 9.47 -17.50
CA SER A 93 -1.62 10.54 -16.56
C SER A 93 -0.37 11.20 -15.96
N PRO A 94 0.61 10.46 -15.39
CA PRO A 94 1.85 11.08 -14.91
C PRO A 94 2.62 11.89 -15.97
N LEU A 95 2.63 11.44 -17.24
CA LEU A 95 3.29 12.15 -18.34
C LEU A 95 2.56 13.44 -18.70
N VAL A 96 1.24 13.38 -18.80
CA VAL A 96 0.38 14.53 -19.11
C VAL A 96 0.44 15.54 -17.97
N HIS A 97 0.26 15.12 -16.72
CA HIS A 97 0.35 15.99 -15.56
C HIS A 97 1.75 16.63 -15.44
N TYR A 98 2.84 15.90 -15.68
CA TYR A 98 4.19 16.51 -15.68
C TYR A 98 4.30 17.69 -16.65
N ARG A 99 3.71 17.59 -17.85
CA ARG A 99 3.76 18.66 -18.86
C ARG A 99 3.11 19.98 -18.42
N PHE A 100 2.07 19.91 -17.59
CA PHE A 100 1.29 21.06 -17.13
C PHE A 100 1.60 21.48 -15.69
N GLU A 101 2.12 20.57 -14.88
CA GLU A 101 2.32 20.80 -13.45
C GLU A 101 3.77 20.94 -13.01
N ARG A 102 4.76 20.70 -13.89
CA ARG A 102 6.18 20.79 -13.53
C ARG A 102 6.54 22.13 -12.89
N ASP A 103 5.92 23.23 -13.32
CA ASP A 103 6.25 24.57 -12.80
C ASP A 103 5.57 24.83 -11.44
N ILE A 104 4.56 24.02 -11.10
CA ILE A 104 3.76 24.11 -9.87
C ILE A 104 4.34 23.22 -8.76
N PHE A 105 4.60 21.94 -9.05
CA PHE A 105 4.97 20.94 -8.03
C PHE A 105 6.43 20.49 -8.09
N VAL A 106 7.21 20.87 -9.10
CA VAL A 106 8.66 20.61 -9.13
C VAL A 106 9.42 21.89 -8.78
N LEU A 107 10.23 21.84 -7.72
CA LEU A 107 11.00 23.00 -7.28
C LEU A 107 12.17 23.28 -8.24
N PRO A 108 12.65 24.54 -8.34
CA PRO A 108 13.73 24.90 -9.28
C PRO A 108 14.98 24.00 -9.18
N HIS A 109 15.43 23.67 -7.96
CA HIS A 109 16.58 22.78 -7.75
C HIS A 109 16.31 21.32 -8.13
N GLN A 110 15.04 20.94 -8.30
CA GLN A 110 14.61 19.60 -8.68
C GLN A 110 14.35 19.46 -10.19
N GLN A 111 14.22 20.56 -10.93
CA GLN A 111 13.98 20.55 -12.38
C GLN A 111 14.97 19.69 -13.18
N PRO A 112 16.29 19.63 -12.87
CA PRO A 112 17.23 18.74 -13.56
C PRO A 112 16.90 17.24 -13.44
N ARG A 113 16.11 16.87 -12.43
CA ARG A 113 15.64 15.49 -12.20
C ARG A 113 14.39 15.17 -13.04
N GLY A 114 13.67 16.21 -13.44
CA GLY A 114 12.63 16.20 -14.46
C GLY A 114 11.56 15.13 -14.27
N LEU A 115 11.14 14.54 -15.39
CA LEU A 115 10.08 13.54 -15.43
C LEU A 115 10.39 12.31 -14.56
N GLY A 116 11.66 11.90 -14.43
CA GLY A 116 12.03 10.75 -13.61
C GLY A 116 11.70 10.96 -12.12
N LEU A 117 11.95 12.15 -11.58
CA LEU A 117 11.53 12.49 -10.21
C LEU A 117 10.01 12.48 -10.07
N TYR A 118 9.33 13.13 -11.01
CA TYR A 118 7.88 13.32 -10.97
C TYR A 118 7.12 11.99 -11.14
N PHE A 119 7.59 11.12 -12.03
CA PHE A 119 6.98 9.83 -12.32
C PHE A 119 7.24 8.80 -11.21
N TRP A 120 8.48 8.68 -10.75
CA TRP A 120 8.84 7.66 -9.76
C TRP A 120 8.63 8.17 -8.33
N GLU A 121 9.38 9.19 -7.94
CA GLU A 121 9.59 9.52 -6.53
C GLU A 121 8.45 10.34 -5.91
N PHE A 122 7.82 11.22 -6.69
CA PHE A 122 6.59 11.92 -6.25
C PHE A 122 5.39 10.98 -6.14
N ARG A 123 5.51 9.74 -6.61
CA ARG A 123 4.55 8.65 -6.41
C ARG A 123 5.01 7.68 -5.31
N GLY A 124 6.13 7.98 -4.65
CA GLY A 124 6.72 7.16 -3.60
C GLY A 124 7.42 5.89 -4.07
N LEU A 125 7.66 5.76 -5.38
CA LEU A 125 8.34 4.62 -5.99
C LEU A 125 9.86 4.76 -5.85
N GLY A 126 10.54 3.62 -6.00
CA GLY A 126 11.96 3.58 -6.28
C GLY A 126 12.27 4.13 -7.67
N ASN A 127 13.51 4.58 -7.87
CA ASN A 127 13.97 5.07 -9.16
C ASN A 127 15.03 4.08 -9.71
N PRO A 128 14.66 3.20 -10.66
CA PRO A 128 15.55 2.13 -11.12
C PRO A 128 16.82 2.65 -11.78
N TRP A 129 16.76 3.80 -12.46
CA TRP A 129 17.94 4.42 -13.06
C TRP A 129 18.94 4.86 -11.98
N ARG A 130 18.48 5.59 -10.96
CA ARG A 130 19.34 6.00 -9.83
C ARG A 130 19.84 4.80 -9.04
N TYR A 131 19.06 3.73 -8.96
CA TYR A 131 19.45 2.51 -8.26
C TYR A 131 20.72 1.89 -8.84
N TYR A 132 20.78 1.75 -10.16
CA TYR A 132 21.90 1.08 -10.85
C TYR A 132 23.04 2.02 -11.25
N VAL A 133 22.72 3.23 -11.70
CA VAL A 133 23.70 4.13 -12.33
C VAL A 133 24.11 5.27 -11.40
N GLY A 134 23.24 5.68 -10.49
CA GLY A 134 23.39 6.95 -9.79
C GLY A 134 22.98 8.14 -10.67
N LYS A 135 23.14 9.36 -10.16
CA LYS A 135 22.82 10.60 -10.89
C LYS A 135 23.49 11.82 -10.24
N ASP A 136 23.91 12.79 -11.05
CA ASP A 136 24.43 14.10 -10.58
C ASP A 136 25.61 13.98 -9.57
N GLY A 137 26.55 13.07 -9.84
CA GLY A 137 27.70 12.79 -8.97
C GLY A 137 27.39 11.89 -7.76
N GLU A 138 26.13 11.49 -7.57
CA GLU A 138 25.74 10.48 -6.59
C GLU A 138 26.09 9.08 -7.09
N PRO A 139 26.77 8.23 -6.29
CA PRO A 139 26.97 6.83 -6.65
C PRO A 139 25.62 6.07 -6.73
N PRO A 140 25.58 4.90 -7.40
CA PRO A 140 24.39 4.06 -7.46
C PRO A 140 23.72 3.88 -6.08
N LEU A 141 22.39 4.01 -6.00
CA LEU A 141 21.70 3.92 -4.69
C LEU A 141 21.86 2.56 -4.03
N LEU A 142 22.05 1.48 -4.82
CA LEU A 142 22.41 0.16 -4.31
C LEU A 142 23.67 0.22 -3.42
N VAL A 143 24.70 0.95 -3.87
CA VAL A 143 25.97 1.10 -3.14
C VAL A 143 25.80 2.09 -2.00
N LYS A 144 25.23 3.26 -2.29
CA LYS A 144 25.05 4.34 -1.29
C LYS A 144 24.22 3.89 -0.09
N HIS A 145 23.15 3.13 -0.33
CA HIS A 145 22.18 2.69 0.66
C HIS A 145 22.23 1.17 0.91
N TRP A 146 23.39 0.53 0.75
CA TRP A 146 23.53 -0.93 0.87
C TRP A 146 22.98 -1.50 2.18
N ARG A 147 23.07 -0.76 3.29
CA ARG A 147 22.49 -1.17 4.59
C ARG A 147 20.97 -1.26 4.54
N CYS A 148 20.31 -0.33 3.84
CA CYS A 148 18.86 -0.37 3.65
C CYS A 148 18.47 -1.54 2.74
N VAL A 149 19.23 -1.76 1.67
CA VAL A 149 19.03 -2.91 0.77
C VAL A 149 19.15 -4.23 1.54
N ALA A 150 20.22 -4.39 2.33
CA ALA A 150 20.42 -5.57 3.16
C ALA A 150 19.30 -5.74 4.20
N ALA A 151 18.83 -4.66 4.82
CA ALA A 151 17.72 -4.72 5.77
C ALA A 151 16.40 -5.15 5.11
N VAL A 152 16.10 -4.64 3.90
CA VAL A 152 14.92 -5.07 3.13
C VAL A 152 15.02 -6.55 2.75
N LEU A 153 16.17 -6.99 2.24
CA LEU A 153 16.39 -8.40 1.89
C LEU A 153 16.28 -9.32 3.11
N ALA A 154 16.84 -8.92 4.25
CA ALA A 154 16.74 -9.68 5.50
C ALA A 154 15.28 -9.77 5.98
N ALA A 155 14.53 -8.66 5.97
CA ALA A 155 13.12 -8.65 6.33
C ALA A 155 12.30 -9.57 5.40
N MET A 156 12.53 -9.48 4.10
CA MET A 156 11.86 -10.34 3.12
C MET A 156 12.23 -11.81 3.29
N ALA A 157 13.50 -12.13 3.58
CA ALA A 157 13.94 -13.49 3.86
C ALA A 157 13.21 -14.08 5.07
N LEU A 158 13.07 -13.32 6.16
CA LEU A 158 12.33 -13.76 7.35
C LEU A 158 10.85 -14.02 7.03
N LEU A 159 10.21 -13.17 6.23
CA LEU A 159 8.83 -13.38 5.80
C LEU A 159 8.69 -14.64 4.93
N TYR A 160 9.58 -14.87 3.98
CA TYR A 160 9.53 -16.05 3.12
C TYR A 160 9.85 -17.35 3.86
N LEU A 161 10.76 -17.32 4.84
CA LEU A 161 10.97 -18.45 5.73
C LEU A 161 9.73 -18.74 6.59
N SER A 162 9.08 -17.69 7.10
CA SER A 162 7.80 -17.83 7.81
C SER A 162 6.71 -18.43 6.91
N ALA A 163 6.70 -18.05 5.63
CA ALA A 163 5.79 -18.60 4.63
C ALA A 163 6.09 -20.07 4.32
N ALA A 164 7.37 -20.42 4.14
CA ALA A 164 7.80 -21.79 3.92
C ALA A 164 7.42 -22.72 5.08
N TRP A 165 7.49 -22.21 6.31
CA TRP A 165 6.99 -22.91 7.49
C TRP A 165 5.47 -23.04 7.48
N THR A 166 4.76 -21.92 7.38
CA THR A 166 3.30 -21.84 7.49
C THR A 166 2.59 -22.65 6.42
N PHE A 167 3.08 -22.60 5.18
CA PHE A 167 2.50 -23.24 4.01
C PHE A 167 3.27 -24.49 3.59
N SER A 168 4.03 -25.10 4.51
CA SER A 168 4.88 -26.26 4.22
C SER A 168 4.13 -27.38 3.49
N ALA A 169 2.93 -27.74 3.97
CA ALA A 169 2.15 -28.81 3.38
C ALA A 169 1.70 -28.50 1.94
N GLU A 170 1.27 -27.26 1.67
CA GLU A 170 0.88 -26.81 0.34
C GLU A 170 2.08 -26.78 -0.62
N ILE A 171 3.26 -26.41 -0.10
CA ILE A 171 4.51 -26.43 -0.85
C ILE A 171 4.94 -27.88 -1.15
N ASP A 172 4.75 -28.80 -0.20
CA ASP A 172 5.02 -30.23 -0.40
C ASP A 172 4.13 -30.81 -1.49
N GLU A 173 2.83 -30.53 -1.43
CA GLU A 173 1.86 -30.99 -2.43
C GLU A 173 2.17 -30.45 -3.82
N ARG A 174 2.53 -29.17 -3.93
CA ARG A 174 2.71 -28.50 -5.22
C ARG A 174 4.07 -28.72 -5.86
N TYR A 175 5.11 -28.93 -5.05
CA TYR A 175 6.50 -28.93 -5.52
C TYR A 175 7.33 -30.14 -5.09
N GLY A 176 6.73 -31.11 -4.38
CA GLY A 176 7.44 -32.29 -3.89
C GLY A 176 8.18 -33.09 -4.97
N GLU A 177 7.68 -33.08 -6.20
CA GLU A 177 8.32 -33.74 -7.35
C GLU A 177 9.71 -33.17 -7.70
N TYR A 178 9.97 -31.90 -7.38
CA TYR A 178 11.25 -31.25 -7.70
C TYR A 178 12.32 -31.45 -6.61
N TYR A 179 11.97 -31.99 -5.45
CA TYR A 179 12.88 -32.05 -4.31
C TYR A 179 14.11 -32.90 -4.58
N ALA A 180 13.96 -34.04 -5.26
CA ALA A 180 15.08 -34.91 -5.58
C ALA A 180 16.14 -34.20 -6.43
N ALA A 181 15.72 -33.39 -7.41
CA ALA A 181 16.61 -32.62 -8.29
C ALA A 181 17.37 -31.51 -7.54
N CYS A 182 16.86 -31.08 -6.39
CA CYS A 182 17.44 -30.01 -5.57
C CYS A 182 18.21 -30.52 -4.34
N GLY A 183 18.46 -31.83 -4.21
CA GLY A 183 19.12 -32.38 -3.02
C GLY A 183 18.21 -32.45 -1.78
N GLY A 184 16.90 -32.54 -2.00
CA GLY A 184 15.86 -32.63 -0.96
C GLY A 184 15.09 -31.32 -0.76
N LYS A 185 14.07 -31.37 0.12
CA LYS A 185 13.20 -30.23 0.44
C LYS A 185 13.99 -28.99 0.88
N THR A 186 14.98 -29.17 1.74
CA THR A 186 15.81 -28.06 2.23
C THR A 186 16.57 -27.38 1.08
N GLY A 187 17.17 -28.17 0.18
CA GLY A 187 17.87 -27.62 -0.98
C GLY A 187 16.93 -26.88 -1.92
N PHE A 188 15.73 -27.42 -2.16
CA PHE A 188 14.67 -26.74 -2.93
C PHE A 188 14.29 -25.39 -2.30
N ILE A 189 14.02 -25.35 -0.99
CA ILE A 189 13.64 -24.10 -0.28
C ILE A 189 14.78 -23.07 -0.32
N VAL A 190 16.04 -23.49 -0.15
CA VAL A 190 17.20 -22.59 -0.22
C VAL A 190 17.36 -22.00 -1.62
N LEU A 191 17.23 -22.82 -2.68
CA LEU A 191 17.30 -22.36 -4.06
C LEU A 191 16.15 -21.39 -4.39
N LEU A 192 14.92 -21.72 -3.98
CA LEU A 192 13.75 -20.87 -4.17
C LEU A 192 13.92 -19.53 -3.45
N LEU A 193 14.33 -19.54 -2.19
CA LEU A 193 14.58 -18.33 -1.41
C LEU A 193 15.68 -17.49 -2.06
N GLY A 194 16.78 -18.10 -2.48
CA GLY A 194 17.86 -17.43 -3.20
C GLY A 194 17.36 -16.74 -4.48
N GLY A 195 16.58 -17.46 -5.30
CA GLY A 195 15.98 -16.91 -6.52
C GLY A 195 15.03 -15.74 -6.25
N ILE A 196 14.16 -15.86 -5.25
CA ILE A 196 13.24 -14.78 -4.87
C ILE A 196 14.02 -13.55 -4.34
N LEU A 197 15.04 -13.75 -3.52
CA LEU A 197 15.85 -12.64 -2.99
C LEU A 197 16.68 -11.94 -4.08
N LEU A 198 17.17 -12.68 -5.08
CA LEU A 198 17.78 -12.08 -6.28
C LEU A 198 16.74 -11.28 -7.07
N GLY A 199 15.52 -11.80 -7.21
CA GLY A 199 14.38 -11.04 -7.76
C GLY A 199 14.11 -9.76 -6.98
N TRP A 200 14.21 -9.79 -5.65
CA TRP A 200 14.11 -8.58 -4.84
C TRP A 200 15.25 -7.60 -5.12
N LEU A 201 16.49 -8.06 -5.09
CA LEU A 201 17.67 -7.24 -5.28
C LEU A 201 17.71 -6.55 -6.65
N PHE A 202 17.32 -7.27 -7.70
CA PHE A 202 17.47 -6.79 -9.08
C PHE A 202 16.17 -6.28 -9.74
N VAL A 203 15.01 -6.61 -9.17
CA VAL A 203 13.73 -6.20 -9.76
C VAL A 203 12.88 -5.44 -8.75
N ALA A 204 12.60 -6.00 -7.58
CA ALA A 204 11.65 -5.37 -6.67
C ALA A 204 12.20 -4.07 -6.05
N ILE A 205 13.37 -4.10 -5.41
CA ILE A 205 13.96 -2.93 -4.72
C ILE A 205 14.09 -1.70 -5.64
N PRO A 206 14.65 -1.80 -6.87
CA PRO A 206 14.80 -0.63 -7.74
C PRO A 206 13.51 0.13 -8.03
N PHE A 207 12.36 -0.55 -8.06
CA PHE A 207 11.06 0.02 -8.43
C PHE A 207 10.16 0.27 -7.21
N MET A 208 10.19 -0.61 -6.22
CA MET A 208 9.27 -0.58 -5.08
C MET A 208 9.80 0.30 -3.94
N VAL A 209 11.11 0.30 -3.70
CA VAL A 209 11.72 0.87 -2.50
C VAL A 209 12.34 2.22 -2.79
N ARG A 210 11.82 3.27 -2.14
CA ARG A 210 12.44 4.59 -2.17
C ARG A 210 13.58 4.68 -1.15
N LEU A 211 14.79 4.29 -1.58
CA LEU A 211 15.94 4.11 -0.68
C LEU A 211 16.45 5.40 -0.03
N ASP A 212 16.32 6.54 -0.68
CA ASP A 212 16.80 7.85 -0.20
C ASP A 212 16.07 8.32 1.07
N ASN A 213 14.85 7.82 1.32
CA ASN A 213 14.08 8.15 2.52
C ASN A 213 13.62 6.92 3.34
N PHE A 214 14.05 5.71 2.97
CA PHE A 214 13.61 4.48 3.64
C PHE A 214 13.93 4.47 5.13
N ALA A 215 15.16 4.86 5.52
CA ALA A 215 15.55 4.94 6.93
C ALA A 215 14.64 5.87 7.75
N ARG A 216 14.23 7.02 7.17
CA ARG A 216 13.27 7.94 7.82
C ARG A 216 11.86 7.40 7.87
N SER A 217 11.53 6.45 7.00
CA SER A 217 10.21 5.81 6.91
C SER A 217 10.02 4.73 7.99
N VAL A 218 11.10 4.19 8.57
CA VAL A 218 11.04 3.12 9.58
C VAL A 218 10.18 3.52 10.79
N ARG A 219 10.27 4.76 11.28
CA ARG A 219 9.40 5.24 12.37
C ARG A 219 7.91 5.22 12.02
N PHE A 220 7.57 5.48 10.76
CA PHE A 220 6.19 5.45 10.27
C PHE A 220 5.71 4.01 10.06
N ILE A 221 6.62 3.10 9.65
CA ILE A 221 6.33 1.66 9.66
C ILE A 221 5.95 1.25 11.09
N ALA A 222 6.81 1.50 12.08
CA ALA A 222 6.52 1.15 13.47
C ALA A 222 5.20 1.76 13.98
N ALA A 223 4.95 3.04 13.71
CA ALA A 223 3.70 3.72 14.07
C ALA A 223 2.48 3.06 13.43
N PHE A 224 2.56 2.71 12.14
CA PHE A 224 1.48 2.02 11.43
C PHE A 224 1.25 0.63 12.01
N LEU A 225 2.30 -0.19 12.20
CA LEU A 225 2.16 -1.56 12.73
C LEU A 225 1.46 -1.56 14.10
N VAL A 226 1.89 -0.68 15.01
CA VAL A 226 1.27 -0.55 16.35
C VAL A 226 -0.19 -0.10 16.23
N SER A 227 -0.46 0.91 15.40
CA SER A 227 -1.82 1.42 15.21
C SER A 227 -2.76 0.38 14.60
N ALA A 228 -2.28 -0.35 13.60
CA ALA A 228 -3.03 -1.43 12.96
C ALA A 228 -3.30 -2.56 13.96
N PHE A 229 -2.31 -2.93 14.77
CA PHE A 229 -2.47 -3.95 15.80
C PHE A 229 -3.53 -3.55 16.83
N VAL A 230 -3.42 -2.35 17.41
CA VAL A 230 -4.41 -1.83 18.37
C VAL A 230 -5.80 -1.75 17.74
N MET A 231 -5.92 -1.20 16.53
CA MET A 231 -7.20 -1.10 15.82
C MET A 231 -7.83 -2.49 15.61
N VAL A 232 -7.06 -3.47 15.14
CA VAL A 232 -7.57 -4.83 14.91
C VAL A 232 -8.00 -5.49 16.21
N LEU A 233 -7.29 -5.29 17.32
CA LEU A 233 -7.71 -5.80 18.63
C LEU A 233 -9.00 -5.13 19.13
N LEU A 234 -9.14 -3.81 18.96
CA LEU A 234 -10.36 -3.09 19.34
C LEU A 234 -11.57 -3.58 18.55
N PHE A 235 -11.41 -3.80 17.25
CA PHE A 235 -12.49 -4.37 16.45
C PHE A 235 -12.73 -5.84 16.77
N ASN A 236 -11.70 -6.63 17.07
CA ASN A 236 -11.90 -7.99 17.55
C ASN A 236 -12.75 -7.99 18.83
N ALA A 237 -12.48 -7.09 19.78
CA ALA A 237 -13.31 -6.92 20.97
C ALA A 237 -14.75 -6.49 20.63
N LEU A 238 -14.91 -5.54 19.70
CA LEU A 238 -16.23 -5.16 19.18
C LEU A 238 -16.98 -6.37 18.61
N PHE A 239 -16.32 -7.20 17.81
CA PHE A 239 -16.92 -8.42 17.29
C PHE A 239 -17.34 -9.33 18.44
N GLN A 240 -16.44 -9.65 19.38
CA GLN A 240 -16.74 -10.53 20.51
C GLN A 240 -17.92 -10.09 21.36
N PHE A 241 -17.97 -8.81 21.76
CA PHE A 241 -18.91 -8.35 22.78
C PHE A 241 -20.20 -7.76 22.21
N VAL A 242 -20.18 -7.31 20.94
CA VAL A 242 -21.34 -6.63 20.33
C VAL A 242 -21.95 -7.43 19.20
N LEU A 243 -21.15 -8.00 18.31
CA LEU A 243 -21.67 -8.61 17.07
C LEU A 243 -21.81 -10.13 17.16
N GLU A 244 -20.93 -10.80 17.88
CA GLU A 244 -20.97 -12.24 18.11
C GLU A 244 -22.27 -12.67 18.81
N PRO A 245 -22.79 -11.95 19.83
CA PRO A 245 -24.10 -12.26 20.41
C PRO A 245 -25.27 -12.12 19.42
N LEU A 246 -25.06 -11.38 18.32
CA LEU A 246 -26.05 -11.15 17.27
C LEU A 246 -25.79 -12.01 16.02
N ARG A 247 -24.80 -12.93 16.04
CA ARG A 247 -24.33 -13.65 14.85
C ARG A 247 -25.48 -14.28 14.05
N ASP A 248 -26.37 -15.00 14.72
CA ASP A 248 -27.50 -15.70 14.07
C ASP A 248 -28.49 -14.71 13.44
N SER A 249 -28.73 -13.58 14.11
CA SER A 249 -29.59 -12.51 13.58
C SER A 249 -28.95 -11.79 12.38
N LEU A 250 -27.63 -11.78 12.28
CA LEU A 250 -26.87 -11.16 11.19
C LEU A 250 -26.68 -12.09 9.99
N GLU A 251 -26.98 -13.39 10.10
CA GLU A 251 -26.65 -14.37 9.05
C GLU A 251 -27.33 -14.06 7.71
N GLY A 252 -28.59 -13.61 7.74
CA GLY A 252 -29.34 -13.16 6.56
C GLY A 252 -28.84 -11.83 5.96
N TRP A 253 -28.00 -11.08 6.68
CA TRP A 253 -27.50 -9.77 6.26
C TRP A 253 -26.16 -9.93 5.55
N HIS A 254 -26.17 -10.24 4.25
CA HIS A 254 -24.95 -10.53 3.47
C HIS A 254 -23.80 -9.51 3.61
N HIS A 255 -24.14 -8.24 3.85
CA HIS A 255 -23.22 -7.11 4.02
C HIS A 255 -22.59 -7.01 5.40
N LEU A 256 -23.27 -7.51 6.44
CA LEU A 256 -22.92 -7.38 7.86
C LEU A 256 -22.58 -8.73 8.53
N ARG A 257 -22.90 -9.86 7.90
CA ARG A 257 -22.67 -11.18 8.49
C ARG A 257 -21.19 -11.39 8.80
N LEU A 258 -20.95 -11.98 9.97
CA LEU A 258 -19.62 -12.46 10.35
C LEU A 258 -19.33 -13.77 9.61
N ARG A 259 -18.05 -14.04 9.31
CA ARG A 259 -17.61 -15.21 8.55
C ARG A 259 -16.44 -15.93 9.23
N GLY A 260 -16.55 -17.26 9.26
CA GLY A 260 -15.54 -18.14 9.85
C GLY A 260 -15.66 -18.26 11.37
N THR A 261 -14.55 -18.67 12.00
CA THR A 261 -14.49 -18.92 13.44
C THR A 261 -14.80 -17.66 14.26
N PRO A 262 -15.41 -17.81 15.45
CA PRO A 262 -15.67 -16.71 16.38
C PRO A 262 -14.45 -15.82 16.65
N ALA A 263 -14.69 -14.53 16.86
CA ALA A 263 -13.63 -13.56 17.11
C ALA A 263 -12.70 -13.94 18.28
N ARG A 264 -13.26 -14.57 19.32
CA ARG A 264 -12.49 -15.02 20.50
C ARG A 264 -11.47 -16.09 20.16
N GLU A 265 -11.87 -17.09 19.37
CA GLU A 265 -10.99 -18.21 18.98
C GLU A 265 -9.86 -17.73 18.07
N ARG A 266 -10.13 -16.73 17.22
CA ARG A 266 -9.12 -16.14 16.33
C ARG A 266 -7.95 -15.49 17.04
N LEU A 267 -8.09 -15.11 18.31
CA LEU A 267 -6.96 -14.61 19.11
C LEU A 267 -5.88 -15.68 19.34
N ALA A 268 -6.20 -16.97 19.21
CA ALA A 268 -5.20 -18.03 19.23
C ALA A 268 -4.14 -17.87 18.12
N ALA A 269 -4.44 -17.16 17.03
CA ALA A 269 -3.44 -16.88 16.00
C ALA A 269 -2.26 -16.04 16.53
N LEU A 270 -2.42 -15.32 17.65
CA LEU A 270 -1.32 -14.57 18.28
C LEU A 270 -0.25 -15.48 18.91
N SER A 271 -0.59 -16.75 19.23
CA SER A 271 0.42 -17.71 19.70
C SER A 271 1.24 -18.33 18.57
N ASP A 272 0.90 -18.06 17.31
CA ASP A 272 1.66 -18.50 16.13
C ASP A 272 2.12 -17.29 15.30
N PRO A 273 3.23 -16.62 15.71
CA PRO A 273 3.77 -15.49 14.98
C PRO A 273 4.28 -15.86 13.57
N LEU A 274 4.64 -17.13 13.34
CA LEU A 274 5.07 -17.58 12.02
C LEU A 274 3.90 -17.60 11.04
N ALA A 275 2.70 -18.00 11.48
CA ALA A 275 1.50 -17.91 10.63
C ALA A 275 1.14 -16.47 10.23
N ILE A 276 1.38 -15.49 11.11
CA ILE A 276 1.21 -14.07 10.78
C ILE A 276 2.28 -13.63 9.78
N GLY A 277 3.55 -14.00 10.01
CA GLY A 277 4.66 -13.70 9.10
C GLY A 277 4.50 -14.35 7.72
N GLY A 278 4.01 -15.59 7.67
CA GLY A 278 3.73 -16.31 6.44
C GLY A 278 2.65 -15.63 5.62
N GLN A 279 1.53 -15.26 6.24
CA GLN A 279 0.48 -14.48 5.58
C GLN A 279 1.00 -13.13 5.07
N TRP A 280 1.81 -12.47 5.90
CA TRP A 280 2.39 -11.17 5.59
C TRP A 280 3.30 -11.21 4.37
N SER A 281 4.03 -12.31 4.14
CA SER A 281 4.90 -12.46 2.97
C SER A 281 4.18 -12.26 1.64
N GLY A 282 2.97 -12.79 1.48
CA GLY A 282 2.15 -12.58 0.28
C GLY A 282 1.48 -11.21 0.28
N TYR A 283 1.03 -10.77 1.46
CA TYR A 283 0.35 -9.49 1.64
C TYR A 283 1.28 -8.28 1.48
N VAL A 284 2.60 -8.44 1.57
CA VAL A 284 3.54 -7.32 1.33
C VAL A 284 3.50 -6.87 -0.13
N THR A 285 3.50 -7.83 -1.06
CA THR A 285 3.48 -7.57 -2.51
C THR A 285 2.10 -7.07 -2.91
N TRP A 286 1.05 -7.75 -2.44
CA TRP A 286 -0.33 -7.32 -2.69
C TRP A 286 -0.62 -5.95 -2.06
N GLY A 287 -0.17 -5.72 -0.83
CA GLY A 287 -0.27 -4.46 -0.13
C GLY A 287 0.43 -3.35 -0.91
N TRP A 288 1.62 -3.59 -1.46
CA TRP A 288 2.30 -2.62 -2.33
C TRP A 288 1.50 -2.33 -3.62
N VAL A 289 0.94 -3.34 -4.30
CA VAL A 289 0.10 -3.13 -5.49
C VAL A 289 -1.13 -2.28 -5.15
N GLN A 290 -1.78 -2.56 -4.03
CA GLN A 290 -2.89 -1.72 -3.56
C GLN A 290 -2.43 -0.29 -3.27
N GLN A 291 -1.28 -0.09 -2.63
CA GLN A 291 -0.75 1.25 -2.38
C GLN A 291 -0.33 1.96 -3.68
N LEU A 292 0.17 1.24 -4.70
CA LEU A 292 0.44 1.79 -6.03
C LEU A 292 -0.84 2.40 -6.63
N ILE A 293 -1.98 1.74 -6.46
CA ILE A 293 -3.27 2.28 -6.90
C ILE A 293 -3.72 3.44 -5.99
N PHE A 294 -3.85 3.19 -4.69
CA PHE A 294 -4.58 4.09 -3.80
C PHE A 294 -3.73 5.24 -3.25
N ALA A 295 -2.47 5.01 -2.90
CA ALA A 295 -1.58 6.06 -2.41
C ALA A 295 -0.85 6.78 -3.55
N SER A 296 -0.26 6.02 -4.47
CA SER A 296 0.62 6.60 -5.51
C SER A 296 -0.13 7.34 -6.62
N TYR A 297 -1.36 6.92 -6.93
CA TYR A 297 -2.19 7.55 -7.95
C TYR A 297 -3.27 8.40 -7.30
N PHE A 298 -4.31 7.78 -6.72
CA PHE A 298 -5.42 8.55 -6.13
C PHE A 298 -4.97 9.47 -4.98
N GLY A 299 -4.11 8.97 -4.10
CA GLY A 299 -3.57 9.75 -2.98
C GLY A 299 -2.76 10.97 -3.43
N VAL A 300 -1.94 10.85 -4.46
CA VAL A 300 -1.19 11.99 -5.01
C VAL A 300 -2.13 13.00 -5.66
N LEU A 301 -3.08 12.56 -6.49
CA LEU A 301 -4.03 13.46 -7.14
C LEU A 301 -4.88 14.22 -6.11
N PHE A 302 -5.46 13.53 -5.13
CA PHE A 302 -6.20 14.21 -4.06
C PHE A 302 -5.31 15.14 -3.24
N GLY A 303 -4.08 14.74 -2.93
CA GLY A 303 -3.12 15.58 -2.21
C GLY A 303 -2.80 16.88 -2.96
N ARG A 304 -2.72 16.82 -4.30
CA ARG A 304 -2.51 18.00 -5.15
C ARG A 304 -3.76 18.83 -5.39
N SER A 305 -4.94 18.24 -5.19
CA SER A 305 -6.24 18.91 -5.34
C SER A 305 -6.48 19.95 -4.23
N PHE A 306 -5.88 19.76 -3.05
CA PHE A 306 -6.06 20.61 -1.89
C PHE A 306 -4.76 21.34 -1.50
N PRO A 307 -4.82 22.55 -0.89
CA PRO A 307 -3.65 23.19 -0.29
C PRO A 307 -3.29 22.54 1.05
N VAL A 308 -2.79 21.31 1.01
CA VAL A 308 -2.54 20.47 2.20
C VAL A 308 -1.52 21.07 3.19
N ASP A 309 -0.72 22.04 2.75
CA ASP A 309 0.25 22.78 3.56
C ASP A 309 -0.37 23.98 4.30
N ARG A 310 -1.53 24.49 3.87
CA ARG A 310 -2.15 25.69 4.45
C ARG A 310 -2.87 25.41 5.76
N SER A 311 -3.51 24.24 5.89
CA SER A 311 -4.21 23.88 7.12
C SER A 311 -4.38 22.38 7.29
N ARG A 312 -4.56 21.95 8.54
CA ARG A 312 -4.89 20.55 8.88
C ARG A 312 -6.19 20.07 8.24
N TRP A 313 -7.13 20.97 8.02
CA TRP A 313 -8.41 20.63 7.41
C TRP A 313 -8.26 20.27 5.93
N GLU A 314 -7.44 21.02 5.18
CA GLU A 314 -7.19 20.73 3.76
C GLU A 314 -6.43 19.42 3.56
N LEU A 315 -5.45 19.16 4.43
CA LEU A 315 -4.82 17.85 4.53
C LEU A 315 -5.84 16.74 4.80
N PHE A 316 -6.73 16.96 5.77
CA PHE A 316 -7.72 15.96 6.16
C PHE A 316 -8.72 15.68 5.03
N LYS A 317 -9.14 16.68 4.24
CA LYS A 317 -9.96 16.46 3.04
C LYS A 317 -9.28 15.51 2.06
N ALA A 318 -8.00 15.72 1.78
CA ALA A 318 -7.24 14.82 0.90
C ALA A 318 -7.23 13.39 1.44
N CYS A 319 -6.97 13.22 2.75
CA CYS A 319 -7.04 11.91 3.42
C CYS A 319 -8.44 11.29 3.33
N LEU A 320 -9.51 12.05 3.53
CA LEU A 320 -10.89 11.57 3.43
C LEU A 320 -11.24 11.11 2.01
N CYS A 321 -10.82 11.83 0.98
CA CYS A 321 -11.04 11.42 -0.41
C CYS A 321 -10.32 10.10 -0.71
N SER A 322 -9.04 9.98 -0.35
CA SER A 322 -8.29 8.72 -0.52
C SER A 322 -8.90 7.56 0.27
N ALA A 323 -9.28 7.80 1.52
CA ALA A 323 -9.91 6.80 2.38
C ALA A 323 -11.27 6.34 1.82
N THR A 324 -12.03 7.25 1.23
CA THR A 324 -13.33 6.93 0.62
C THR A 324 -13.15 6.01 -0.58
N VAL A 325 -12.24 6.34 -1.49
CA VAL A 325 -11.92 5.49 -2.66
C VAL A 325 -11.38 4.12 -2.21
N PHE A 326 -10.49 4.09 -1.22
CA PHE A 326 -9.96 2.84 -0.68
C PHE A 326 -11.02 2.03 0.09
N SER A 327 -12.00 2.66 0.72
CA SER A 327 -13.10 1.98 1.38
C SER A 327 -14.08 1.39 0.37
N LEU A 328 -14.56 2.22 -0.58
CA LEU A 328 -15.60 1.85 -1.54
C LEU A 328 -15.21 0.70 -2.48
N ILE A 329 -13.91 0.52 -2.76
CA ILE A 329 -13.48 -0.64 -3.56
C ILE A 329 -13.84 -1.97 -2.88
N HIS A 330 -13.93 -2.00 -1.54
CA HIS A 330 -14.23 -3.20 -0.74
C HIS A 330 -15.73 -3.44 -0.56
N LEU A 331 -16.58 -2.69 -1.27
CA LEU A 331 -17.98 -3.04 -1.36
C LEU A 331 -18.14 -4.53 -1.78
N PRO A 332 -19.15 -5.23 -1.26
CA PRO A 332 -20.21 -4.73 -0.39
C PRO A 332 -19.99 -5.10 1.09
N ASN A 333 -18.74 -5.37 1.48
CA ASN A 333 -18.38 -5.85 2.82
C ASN A 333 -18.18 -4.67 3.78
N VAL A 334 -19.21 -4.35 4.56
CA VAL A 334 -19.23 -3.16 5.43
C VAL A 334 -18.09 -3.18 6.46
N TRP A 335 -17.75 -4.34 7.01
CA TRP A 335 -16.66 -4.43 7.99
C TRP A 335 -15.32 -4.12 7.34
N LEU A 336 -15.02 -4.74 6.19
CA LEU A 336 -13.79 -4.46 5.47
C LEU A 336 -13.74 -3.01 5.00
N MET A 337 -14.87 -2.44 4.57
CA MET A 337 -14.99 -1.01 4.23
C MET A 337 -14.66 -0.10 5.43
N ALA A 338 -15.15 -0.42 6.63
CA ALA A 338 -14.87 0.36 7.83
C ALA A 338 -13.37 0.32 8.18
N PHE A 339 -12.76 -0.88 8.20
CA PHE A 339 -11.34 -1.03 8.44
C PHE A 339 -10.48 -0.30 7.42
N THR A 340 -10.81 -0.44 6.14
CA THR A 340 -10.05 0.19 5.05
C THR A 340 -10.30 1.68 4.99
N PHE A 341 -11.44 2.20 5.45
CA PHE A 341 -11.65 3.64 5.62
C PHE A 341 -10.69 4.22 6.66
N PHE A 342 -10.66 3.69 7.88
CA PHE A 342 -9.74 4.16 8.92
C PHE A 342 -8.28 3.93 8.52
N GLY A 343 -7.97 2.74 7.99
CA GLY A 343 -6.66 2.42 7.43
C GLY A 343 -6.25 3.38 6.30
N GLY A 344 -7.20 3.82 5.47
CA GLY A 344 -7.00 4.82 4.42
C GLY A 344 -6.68 6.20 4.97
N VAL A 345 -7.41 6.67 6.00
CA VAL A 345 -7.14 7.97 6.62
C VAL A 345 -5.72 8.00 7.21
N PHE A 346 -5.36 7.02 8.04
CA PHE A 346 -4.03 6.96 8.65
C PHE A 346 -2.94 6.64 7.63
N GLY A 347 -3.21 5.74 6.69
CA GLY A 347 -2.29 5.36 5.63
C GLY A 347 -1.92 6.52 4.73
N THR A 348 -2.90 7.31 4.27
CA THR A 348 -2.65 8.51 3.47
C THR A 348 -1.91 9.57 4.27
N LEU A 349 -2.28 9.77 5.55
CA LEU A 349 -1.58 10.72 6.42
C LEU A 349 -0.09 10.36 6.61
N PHE A 350 0.24 9.08 6.82
CA PHE A 350 1.63 8.65 6.92
C PHE A 350 2.33 8.68 5.56
N PHE A 351 1.63 8.30 4.49
CA PHE A 351 2.16 8.39 3.13
C PHE A 351 2.63 9.80 2.80
N TYR A 352 1.85 10.85 3.09
CA TYR A 352 2.26 12.21 2.79
C TYR A 352 3.49 12.70 3.57
N GLN A 353 3.79 12.08 4.70
CA GLN A 353 4.96 12.41 5.51
C GLN A 353 6.22 11.62 5.11
N MET A 354 6.08 10.50 4.40
CA MET A 354 7.21 9.64 4.05
C MET A 354 7.41 9.43 2.56
N PHE A 355 6.39 9.57 1.70
CA PHE A 355 6.40 9.28 0.27
C PHE A 355 7.25 8.04 -0.07
N ASN A 356 6.98 6.93 0.60
CA ASN A 356 7.69 5.67 0.41
C ASN A 356 6.66 4.55 0.31
N LEU A 357 6.44 4.09 -0.91
CA LEU A 357 5.36 3.17 -1.23
C LEU A 357 5.62 1.77 -0.67
N PHE A 358 6.88 1.32 -0.66
CA PHE A 358 7.24 0.07 -0.01
C PHE A 358 7.01 0.11 1.50
N ALA A 359 7.41 1.18 2.19
CA ALA A 359 7.16 1.30 3.63
C ALA A 359 5.65 1.23 3.96
N LEU A 360 4.81 1.90 3.15
CA LEU A 360 3.36 1.83 3.29
C LEU A 360 2.81 0.45 2.95
N GLY A 361 3.23 -0.14 1.82
CA GLY A 361 2.81 -1.46 1.36
C GLY A 361 3.20 -2.57 2.33
N PHE A 362 4.38 -2.48 2.93
CA PHE A 362 4.88 -3.37 3.97
C PHE A 362 4.00 -3.29 5.22
N SER A 363 3.71 -2.07 5.68
CA SER A 363 2.86 -1.83 6.85
C SER A 363 1.39 -2.23 6.61
N HIS A 364 0.89 -1.95 5.41
CA HIS A 364 -0.44 -2.38 4.97
C HIS A 364 -0.54 -3.90 4.92
N GLY A 365 0.47 -4.58 4.37
CA GLY A 365 0.51 -6.04 4.30
C GLY A 365 0.42 -6.69 5.68
N PHE A 366 1.11 -6.11 6.68
CA PHE A 366 0.97 -6.52 8.07
C PHE A 366 -0.45 -6.31 8.57
N GLY A 367 -0.98 -5.08 8.44
CA GLY A 367 -2.33 -4.74 8.87
C GLY A 367 -3.40 -5.65 8.27
N GLY A 368 -3.29 -5.97 6.97
CA GLY A 368 -4.17 -6.93 6.30
C GLY A 368 -4.02 -8.35 6.83
N SER A 369 -2.80 -8.77 7.16
CA SER A 369 -2.52 -10.12 7.69
C SER A 369 -3.08 -10.32 9.10
N ILE A 370 -2.84 -9.36 10.01
CA ILE A 370 -3.43 -9.42 11.35
C ILE A 370 -4.95 -9.27 11.31
N LEU A 371 -5.49 -8.41 10.43
CA LEU A 371 -6.93 -8.28 10.26
C LEU A 371 -7.54 -9.61 9.79
N ASN A 372 -6.91 -10.30 8.83
CA ASN A 372 -7.37 -11.56 8.28
C ASN A 372 -7.35 -12.69 9.31
N LYS A 373 -6.27 -12.77 10.10
CA LYS A 373 -6.11 -13.80 11.11
C LYS A 373 -7.01 -13.56 12.31
N LEU A 374 -7.09 -12.31 12.78
CA LEU A 374 -7.71 -11.98 14.06
C LEU A 374 -9.18 -11.61 13.98
N THR A 375 -9.81 -11.42 12.82
CA THR A 375 -11.22 -11.00 12.77
C THR A 375 -12.10 -11.95 11.96
N PRO A 376 -13.38 -12.12 12.34
CA PRO A 376 -14.31 -13.01 11.65
C PRO A 376 -14.92 -12.33 10.42
N ILE A 377 -14.09 -11.77 9.54
CA ILE A 377 -14.54 -11.10 8.31
C ILE A 377 -13.89 -11.76 7.08
N ASN A 378 -14.57 -11.68 5.94
CA ASN A 378 -13.99 -12.11 4.67
C ASN A 378 -13.22 -10.96 4.00
N PHE A 379 -12.22 -11.31 3.21
CA PHE A 379 -11.35 -10.40 2.48
C PHE A 379 -11.64 -10.35 0.97
N SER A 380 -12.61 -11.12 0.48
CA SER A 380 -13.04 -11.00 -0.92
C SER A 380 -13.52 -9.59 -1.23
N VAL A 381 -13.49 -9.21 -2.50
CA VAL A 381 -13.91 -7.88 -2.96
C VAL A 381 -14.88 -8.03 -4.12
N GLY A 382 -15.89 -7.17 -4.20
CA GLY A 382 -16.77 -7.08 -5.35
C GLY A 382 -17.85 -8.17 -5.39
N PRO A 383 -18.28 -8.57 -6.60
CA PRO A 383 -19.57 -9.20 -6.81
C PRO A 383 -19.68 -10.64 -6.30
N ASP A 384 -18.56 -11.34 -6.11
CA ASP A 384 -18.52 -12.69 -5.54
C ASP A 384 -19.04 -12.74 -4.08
N GLN A 385 -19.17 -11.57 -3.45
CA GLN A 385 -19.76 -11.43 -2.12
C GLN A 385 -21.29 -11.37 -2.12
N MET A 386 -21.90 -11.08 -3.26
CA MET A 386 -23.35 -10.95 -3.40
C MET A 386 -23.99 -12.32 -3.67
N PRO A 387 -25.25 -12.53 -3.28
CA PRO A 387 -26.03 -13.66 -3.78
C PRO A 387 -25.98 -13.68 -5.31
N ARG A 388 -25.75 -14.87 -5.90
CA ARG A 388 -25.86 -15.03 -7.35
C ARG A 388 -27.27 -14.66 -7.78
N ARG A 389 -27.37 -13.84 -8.82
CA ARG A 389 -28.65 -13.50 -9.45
C ARG A 389 -29.25 -14.72 -10.14
#